data_AF-A0A368N7H3-F1
#
_entry.id   AF-A0A368N7H3-F1
#
_cell.length_a   1.000
_cell.length_b   1.000
_cell.length_c   1.000
_cell.angle_alpha   90.00
_cell.angle_beta   90.00
_cell.angle_gamma   90.00
#
_symmetry.space_group_name_H-M   'P 1'
#
loop_
_entity.id
_entity.type
_entity.pdbx_description
1 polymer ?
#
loop_
_entity_poly.entity_id
_entity_poly.type
_entity_poly.pdbx_seq_one_letter_code
_entity_poly.pdbx_strand_id
1 'polypeptide(L)'
;MATKVFDRDTLLDLTVNFIPLFILVFFIVGYTVYNPFGLDSVSRILQYVLLAAPFVLLAILTYLSGKAIATAEKTSTVYMPGGATVDDAEPLEEREDE
;
A
#
# COMPACT_ATOMS: atom_id res chain seq x y z
N MET A 1 -4.28 -21.96 14.18
CA MET A 1 -5.28 -20.98 13.70
C MET A 1 -4.50 -19.73 13.33
N ALA A 2 -4.13 -19.60 12.05
CA ALA A 2 -3.31 -18.49 11.59
C ALA A 2 -4.25 -17.32 11.23
N THR A 3 -4.20 -16.28 12.05
CA THR A 3 -4.53 -14.88 11.76
C THR A 3 -4.84 -14.58 10.29
N LYS A 4 -6.12 -14.67 9.90
CA LYS A 4 -6.65 -14.18 8.62
C LYS A 4 -6.98 -12.68 8.75
N VAL A 5 -6.03 -11.89 9.26
CA VAL A 5 -6.24 -10.47 9.65
C VAL A 5 -6.01 -9.52 8.46
N PHE A 6 -5.76 -10.06 7.27
CA PHE A 6 -5.87 -9.32 6.02
C PHE A 6 -6.34 -10.29 4.93
N ASP A 7 -7.33 -9.86 4.14
CA ASP A 7 -7.66 -10.59 2.93
C ASP A 7 -6.47 -10.56 1.97
N ARG A 8 -6.26 -11.69 1.27
CA ARG A 8 -5.11 -11.85 0.36
C ARG A 8 -5.10 -10.78 -0.73
N ASP A 9 -6.28 -10.29 -1.10
CA ASP A 9 -6.46 -9.22 -2.08
C ASP A 9 -5.98 -7.87 -1.51
N THR A 10 -6.31 -7.55 -0.25
CA THR A 10 -5.76 -6.37 0.44
C THR A 10 -4.23 -6.43 0.57
N LEU A 11 -3.68 -7.60 0.95
CA LEU A 11 -2.23 -7.78 0.99
C LEU A 11 -1.60 -7.66 -0.40
N LEU A 12 -2.28 -8.13 -1.44
CA LEU A 12 -1.81 -8.03 -2.82
C LEU A 12 -1.77 -6.57 -3.26
N ASP A 13 -2.82 -5.79 -3.02
CA ASP A 13 -2.88 -4.37 -3.40
C ASP A 13 -1.81 -3.54 -2.68
N LEU A 14 -1.62 -3.77 -1.38
CA LEU A 14 -0.56 -3.13 -0.60
C LEU A 14 0.84 -3.52 -1.10
N THR A 15 1.04 -4.80 -1.43
CA THR A 15 2.32 -5.31 -1.93
C THR A 15 2.64 -4.75 -3.32
N VAL A 16 1.67 -4.70 -4.24
CA VAL A 16 1.83 -4.17 -5.60
C VAL A 16 2.24 -2.69 -5.56
N ASN A 17 1.75 -1.91 -4.60
CA ASN A 17 2.14 -0.51 -4.42
C ASN A 17 3.51 -0.36 -3.70
N PHE A 18 3.84 -1.29 -2.80
CA PHE A 18 5.11 -1.27 -2.07
C PHE A 18 6.33 -1.65 -2.93
N ILE A 19 6.17 -2.56 -3.90
CA ILE A 19 7.26 -2.99 -4.79
C ILE A 19 7.93 -1.80 -5.52
N PRO A 20 7.19 -0.88 -6.17
CA PRO A 20 7.75 0.33 -6.76
C PRO A 20 8.60 1.17 -5.79
N LEU A 21 8.14 1.35 -4.55
CA LEU A 21 8.89 2.10 -3.53
C LEU A 21 10.24 1.44 -3.24
N PHE A 22 10.26 0.12 -3.09
CA PHE A 22 11.49 -0.63 -2.85
C PHE A 22 12.49 -0.46 -4.00
N ILE A 23 12.02 -0.54 -5.24
CA ILE A 23 12.86 -0.35 -6.43
C ILE A 23 13.47 1.06 -6.45
N LEU A 24 12.68 2.10 -6.14
CA LEU A 24 13.17 3.48 -6.10
C LEU A 24 14.23 3.68 -5.00
N VAL A 25 14.02 3.11 -3.80
CA VAL A 25 15.03 3.14 -2.72
C VAL A 25 16.32 2.45 -3.17
N PHE A 26 16.22 1.29 -3.81
CA PHE A 26 17.37 0.57 -4.34
C PHE A 26 18.20 1.46 -5.28
N PHE A 27 17.55 2.17 -6.21
CA PHE A 27 18.25 3.07 -7.13
C PHE A 27 18.83 4.30 -6.43
N ILE A 28 18.11 4.90 -5.47
CA ILE A 28 18.63 6.03 -4.69
C ILE A 28 19.92 5.63 -3.95
N VAL A 29 19.92 4.48 -3.28
CA VAL A 29 21.10 3.95 -2.58
C VAL A 29 22.20 3.61 -3.57
N GLY A 30 21.87 2.90 -4.66
CA GLY A 30 22.80 2.53 -5.71
C GLY A 30 23.52 3.74 -6.31
N TYR A 31 22.79 4.81 -6.60
CA TYR A 31 23.35 6.06 -7.14
C TYR A 31 24.07 6.92 -6.11
N THR A 32 23.83 6.67 -4.82
CA THR A 32 24.60 7.30 -3.74
C THR A 32 25.97 6.64 -3.60
N VAL A 33 26.04 5.30 -3.76
CA VAL A 33 27.28 4.52 -3.66
C VAL A 33 28.10 4.59 -4.95
N TYR A 34 27.44 4.50 -6.10
CA TYR A 34 28.07 4.51 -7.41
C TYR A 34 27.49 5.62 -8.27
N ASN A 35 28.33 6.52 -8.78
CA ASN A 35 27.90 7.63 -9.61
C ASN A 35 28.23 7.40 -11.10
N PRO A 36 27.28 6.88 -11.91
CA PRO A 36 27.52 6.62 -13.33
C PRO A 36 27.44 7.88 -14.21
N PHE A 37 26.78 8.96 -13.77
CA PHE A 37 26.45 10.11 -14.62
C PHE A 37 27.36 11.33 -14.40
N GLY A 38 28.51 11.15 -13.74
CA GLY A 38 29.54 12.19 -13.58
C GLY A 38 29.25 13.22 -12.48
N LEU A 39 30.12 14.23 -12.37
CA LEU A 39 30.05 15.28 -11.33
C LEU A 39 29.23 16.51 -11.73
N ASP A 40 28.56 16.50 -12.89
CA ASP A 40 27.75 17.64 -13.31
C ASP A 40 26.56 17.82 -12.37
N SER A 41 26.53 18.96 -11.68
CA SER A 41 25.55 19.24 -10.63
C SER A 41 24.12 19.22 -11.16
N VAL A 42 23.88 19.66 -12.40
CA VAL A 42 22.53 19.74 -12.96
C VAL A 42 21.99 18.34 -13.24
N SER A 43 22.78 17.49 -13.90
CA SER A 43 22.41 16.11 -14.20
C SER A 43 22.12 15.31 -12.93
N ARG A 44 22.93 15.49 -11.89
CA ARG A 44 22.74 14.82 -10.60
C ARG A 44 21.46 15.29 -9.90
N ILE A 45 21.18 16.59 -9.87
CA ILE A 45 19.95 17.12 -9.29
C ILE A 45 18.73 16.55 -10.03
N LEU A 46 18.74 16.58 -11.37
CA LEU A 46 17.63 16.05 -12.16
C LEU A 46 17.41 14.56 -11.92
N GLN A 47 18.48 13.76 -11.84
CA GLN A 47 18.39 12.33 -11.54
C GLN A 47 17.70 12.08 -10.19
N TYR A 48 18.15 12.75 -9.12
CA TYR A 48 17.55 12.57 -7.79
C TYR A 48 16.14 13.13 -7.72
N VAL A 49 15.82 14.22 -8.41
CA VAL A 49 14.44 14.73 -8.50
C VAL A 49 13.52 13.73 -9.20
N LEU A 50 13.97 13.14 -10.31
CA LEU A 50 13.22 12.13 -11.05
C LEU A 50 13.01 10.82 -10.27
N LEU A 51 13.85 10.53 -9.29
CA LEU A 51 13.67 9.39 -8.37
C LEU A 51 12.83 9.76 -7.15
N ALA A 52 13.13 10.89 -6.52
CA ALA A 52 12.52 11.31 -5.26
C ALA A 52 11.07 11.79 -5.45
N ALA A 53 10.77 12.49 -6.55
CA ALA A 53 9.41 12.96 -6.82
C ALA A 53 8.39 11.81 -6.93
N PRO A 54 8.59 10.79 -7.78
CA PRO A 54 7.68 9.64 -7.82
C PRO A 54 7.75 8.82 -6.53
N PHE A 55 8.91 8.73 -5.85
CA PHE A 55 9.00 8.04 -4.56
C PHE A 55 8.07 8.67 -3.52
N VAL A 56 8.13 10.00 -3.34
CA VAL A 56 7.29 10.71 -2.38
C VAL A 56 5.82 10.61 -2.76
N LEU A 57 5.49 10.81 -4.03
CA LEU A 57 4.10 10.73 -4.50
C LEU A 57 3.52 9.32 -4.30
N LEU A 58 4.26 8.27 -4.67
CA LEU A 58 3.84 6.89 -4.47
C LEU A 58 3.76 6.53 -2.99
N ALA A 59 4.66 7.03 -2.14
CA ALA A 59 4.61 6.77 -0.71
C ALA A 59 3.34 7.36 -0.08
N ILE A 60 2.98 8.59 -0.49
CA ILE A 60 1.73 9.23 -0.08
C ILE A 60 0.54 8.39 -0.57
N LEU A 61 0.50 8.01 -1.84
CA LEU A 61 -0.60 7.22 -2.40
C LEU A 61 -0.72 5.85 -1.71
N THR A 62 0.39 5.14 -1.50
CA THR A 62 0.43 3.85 -0.78
C THR A 62 -0.16 4.00 0.61
N TYR A 63 0.24 5.04 1.34
CA TYR A 63 -0.26 5.29 2.69
C TYR A 63 -1.75 5.60 2.70
N LEU A 64 -2.21 6.46 1.79
CA LEU A 64 -3.63 6.80 1.66
C LEU A 64 -4.47 5.58 1.28
N SER A 65 -4.00 4.76 0.33
CA SER A 65 -4.64 3.50 -0.04
C SER A 65 -4.73 2.55 1.14
N GLY A 66 -3.64 2.31 1.88
CA GLY A 66 -3.67 1.44 3.05
C GLY A 66 -4.56 1.94 4.16
N LYS A 67 -4.58 3.26 4.42
CA LYS A 67 -5.49 3.87 5.39
C LYS A 67 -6.97 3.70 4.96
N ALA A 68 -7.26 3.90 3.68
CA ALA A 68 -8.61 3.75 3.15
C ALA A 68 -9.10 2.30 3.27
N ILE A 69 -8.24 1.32 2.92
CA ILE A 69 -8.60 -0.10 3.01
C ILE A 69 -8.82 -0.53 4.46
N ALA A 70 -7.91 -0.18 5.38
CA ALA A 70 -8.06 -0.49 6.79
C ALA A 70 -9.30 0.14 7.44
N THR A 71 -9.79 1.26 6.88
CA THR A 71 -11.07 1.85 7.30
C THR A 71 -12.25 1.09 6.72
N ALA A 72 -12.20 0.74 5.44
CA ALA A 72 -13.26 0.02 4.76
C ALA A 72 -13.51 -1.38 5.37
N GLU A 73 -12.44 -2.10 5.73
CA GLU A 73 -12.54 -3.41 6.38
C GLU A 73 -13.23 -3.33 7.76
N LYS A 74 -13.03 -2.24 8.51
CA LYS A 74 -13.70 -2.03 9.81
C LYS A 74 -15.20 -1.74 9.70
N THR A 75 -15.67 -1.25 8.55
CA THR A 75 -17.07 -0.85 8.34
C THR A 75 -17.86 -1.91 7.57
N SER A 76 -17.20 -2.90 6.98
CA SER A 76 -17.87 -3.93 6.19
C SER A 76 -18.51 -4.99 7.09
N THR A 77 -19.84 -5.10 7.04
CA THR A 77 -20.56 -6.19 7.70
C THR A 77 -20.41 -7.47 6.85
N VAL A 78 -19.81 -8.50 7.42
CA VAL A 78 -19.59 -9.77 6.73
C VAL A 78 -20.73 -10.74 7.06
N TYR A 79 -21.54 -11.07 6.06
CA TYR A 79 -22.56 -12.12 6.17
C TYR A 79 -22.00 -13.48 5.77
N MET A 80 -22.63 -14.56 6.24
CA MET A 80 -22.37 -15.89 5.69
C MET A 80 -22.70 -15.90 4.18
N PRO A 81 -21.94 -16.64 3.33
CA PRO A 81 -22.26 -16.75 1.91
C PRO A 81 -23.70 -17.24 1.70
N GLY A 82 -24.53 -16.43 1.04
CA GLY A 82 -25.96 -16.69 0.85
C GLY A 82 -26.89 -16.15 1.95
N GLY A 83 -26.35 -15.63 3.05
CA GLY A 83 -27.10 -14.97 4.13
C GLY A 83 -27.51 -13.54 3.82
N ALA A 84 -26.78 -12.83 2.93
CA ALA A 84 -27.07 -11.44 2.60
C ALA A 84 -28.44 -11.20 1.92
N THR A 85 -29.10 -12.26 1.44
CA THR A 85 -30.43 -12.21 0.81
C THR A 85 -31.53 -12.79 1.70
N VAL A 86 -31.20 -13.27 2.89
CA VAL A 86 -32.15 -13.86 3.84
C VAL A 86 -32.58 -12.76 4.80
N ASP A 87 -33.89 -12.52 4.89
CA ASP A 87 -34.45 -11.62 5.89
C ASP A 87 -34.06 -12.16 7.28
N ASP A 88 -33.42 -11.30 8.10
CA ASP A 88 -32.95 -11.61 9.46
C ASP A 88 -31.62 -12.41 9.58
N ALA A 89 -30.77 -12.37 8.55
CA ALA A 89 -29.42 -12.95 8.66
C ALA A 89 -28.51 -12.15 9.61
N GLU A 90 -28.02 -12.82 10.66
CA GLU A 90 -27.03 -12.24 11.56
C GLU A 90 -25.64 -12.18 10.89
N PRO A 91 -24.91 -11.05 11.00
CA PRO A 91 -23.53 -10.94 10.50
C PRO A 91 -22.59 -11.85 11.31
N LEU A 92 -21.53 -12.34 10.67
CA LEU A 92 -20.57 -13.26 11.29
C LEU A 92 -19.68 -12.59 12.33
N GLU A 93 -19.47 -11.28 12.22
CA GLU A 93 -18.83 -10.46 13.24
C GLU A 93 -19.84 -9.43 13.70
N GLU A 94 -20.31 -9.60 14.93
CA GLU A 94 -21.20 -8.66 15.61
C GLU A 94 -20.42 -7.37 15.87
N ARG A 95 -21.00 -6.21 15.53
CA ARG A 95 -20.35 -4.91 15.66
C ARG A 95 -19.89 -4.72 17.12
N GLU A 96 -18.58 -4.66 17.35
CA GLU A 96 -18.05 -4.00 18.55
C GLU A 96 -18.21 -2.49 18.35
N ASP A 97 -19.42 -2.00 18.60
CA ASP A 97 -19.72 -0.58 18.70
C ASP A 97 -19.11 -0.05 20.02
N GLU A 98 -18.06 0.77 19.94
CA GLU A 98 -17.64 1.68 21.02
C GLU A 98 -17.88 3.14 20.61
#